data_AF-A0A9K3KLZ9-F1
#
_entry.id   AF-A0A9K3KLZ9-F1
#
_cell.length_a   1.000
_cell.length_b   1.000
_cell.length_c   1.000
_cell.angle_alpha   90.00
_cell.angle_beta   90.00
_cell.angle_gamma   90.00
#
_symmetry.space_group_name_H-M   'P 1'
#
loop_
_entity.id
_entity.type
_entity.pdbx_description
1 polymer ?
#
loop_
_entity_poly.entity_id
_entity_poly.type
_entity_poly.pdbx_seq_one_letter_code
_entity_poly.pdbx_strand_id
1 'polypeptide(L)'
;MVDIAALLSLDNPQHDRHSLSTINIRTAAGRSQHDTSLFLMPSQVHRKLNTKRSQRQRQSPRKQQQQQQQQQQQQQQCVSLQTFPSTTSFLIPSQVLAAHPTIIGTPALPNERSSSSSSIINNEKTSNKNNHRTSCLANDNIPLEELLPPRNKRSRRRNRTTKRGTNTNTTFAERKRFPPTGDLPDIHWRSIPMEHLRYHPNFVPLPPPESISRLQSLEDVRQFRQESWQWDALHAGRCTTSQAVAALGFLEPLAAEFLGVPRGWRHGGQGAYHRLIKPALRTLEEMNTVLVCGNDKSGLDEKKDDVPCLAGEDAFTATTLPRNASVSDNTYWITPQKFPFAAKYTVAVTEEVLQQRQHQAKVYTQSPGIQWSIRMLWGNVQEATALLTALNYFWKQDRRIVLKEVGMCGAGLALNNDSTGLLVGATPDALLVYPDGTVEAVEVKNHCPFLPNTPRPSGDKRSNRVKGKFRVGRLEFSHGVMPQYVPQVMMEMLCVGKECKSAIVVRQSALNGALILRIHRDDEWINEMVYWLQRFHEEYVQLNDPPPPNFFYESDNDVDRSRYHAFLEFTKRLESKVETLAHVPNDEVQRAVGTFPGATNLFLDSLPRRVFR
;
A
#
# COMPACT_ATOMS: atom_id res chain seq x y z
N MET A 1 46.92 15.44 -28.96
CA MET A 1 48.07 16.18 -28.39
C MET A 1 47.53 17.49 -27.87
N VAL A 2 47.85 17.83 -26.61
CA VAL A 2 47.74 19.17 -25.98
C VAL A 2 46.32 19.74 -25.79
N ASP A 3 46.08 20.26 -24.59
CA ASP A 3 44.88 21.00 -24.15
C ASP A 3 44.78 22.41 -24.73
N ILE A 4 43.60 23.04 -24.60
CA ILE A 4 43.47 24.50 -24.57
C ILE A 4 42.59 24.90 -23.38
N ALA A 5 43.06 25.83 -22.57
CA ALA A 5 42.31 26.42 -21.46
C ALA A 5 42.52 27.94 -21.40
N ALA A 6 41.41 28.67 -21.16
CA ALA A 6 41.29 30.08 -20.72
C ALA A 6 41.92 31.21 -21.57
N LEU A 7 41.17 32.31 -21.76
CA LEU A 7 41.40 33.61 -21.09
C LEU A 7 40.56 34.75 -21.72
N LEU A 8 39.71 35.41 -20.90
CA LEU A 8 39.35 36.86 -20.93
C LEU A 8 38.67 37.42 -22.23
N SER A 9 38.07 38.63 -22.28
CA SER A 9 37.84 39.70 -21.28
C SER A 9 36.60 40.57 -21.60
N LEU A 10 36.11 41.30 -20.59
CA LEU A 10 35.47 42.65 -20.58
C LEU A 10 34.66 43.19 -21.79
N ASP A 11 33.48 43.77 -21.52
CA ASP A 11 33.36 45.26 -21.49
C ASP A 11 32.09 45.80 -20.77
N ASN A 12 32.12 47.06 -20.28
CA ASN A 12 31.01 47.73 -19.55
C ASN A 12 31.23 49.25 -19.33
N PRO A 13 30.25 50.11 -19.67
CA PRO A 13 29.95 51.35 -18.91
C PRO A 13 28.43 51.50 -18.57
N GLN A 14 27.97 51.99 -17.40
CA GLN A 14 28.07 53.37 -16.82
C GLN A 14 27.42 54.47 -17.71
N HIS A 15 26.71 55.51 -17.25
CA HIS A 15 26.48 56.25 -15.97
C HIS A 15 24.97 56.68 -15.87
N ASP A 16 24.35 57.38 -14.89
CA ASP A 16 24.61 57.94 -13.53
C ASP A 16 23.24 58.18 -12.82
N ARG A 17 23.04 58.03 -11.49
CA ARG A 17 23.19 58.95 -10.31
C ARG A 17 22.09 60.00 -10.01
N HIS A 18 22.16 60.52 -8.76
CA HIS A 18 21.37 61.57 -8.08
C HIS A 18 20.00 61.15 -7.48
N SER A 19 19.57 61.59 -6.28
CA SER A 19 20.26 62.39 -5.23
C SER A 19 19.73 62.10 -3.81
N LEU A 20 20.38 62.70 -2.80
CA LEU A 20 20.10 62.57 -1.35
C LEU A 20 19.01 63.52 -0.83
N SER A 21 18.36 63.17 0.29
CA SER A 21 17.88 64.15 1.28
C SER A 21 17.84 63.58 2.71
N THR A 22 18.29 64.38 3.68
CA THR A 22 18.28 64.09 5.13
C THR A 22 17.49 65.21 5.83
N ILE A 23 16.76 64.94 6.91
CA ILE A 23 16.26 65.98 7.83
C ILE A 23 15.93 65.40 9.23
N ASN A 24 15.85 66.28 10.24
CA ASN A 24 16.01 65.97 11.66
C ASN A 24 14.74 65.88 12.53
N ILE A 25 14.94 65.20 13.66
CA ILE A 25 14.19 65.16 14.93
C ILE A 25 13.39 66.43 15.31
N ARG A 26 12.20 66.25 15.92
CA ARG A 26 11.67 67.14 16.97
C ARG A 26 10.71 66.43 17.95
N THR A 27 10.45 67.06 19.10
CA THR A 27 9.91 66.43 20.33
C THR A 27 8.67 67.13 20.93
N ALA A 28 7.73 66.35 21.47
CA ALA A 28 6.84 66.71 22.59
C ALA A 28 6.38 65.40 23.27
N ALA A 29 6.36 65.15 24.60
CA ALA A 29 6.21 65.96 25.82
C ALA A 29 4.74 66.12 26.30
N GLY A 30 4.33 65.33 27.31
CA GLY A 30 2.99 65.38 27.92
C GLY A 30 2.83 64.48 29.17
N ARG A 31 2.50 65.14 30.30
CA ARG A 31 2.22 64.68 31.69
C ARG A 31 1.24 63.47 31.81
N SER A 32 1.07 62.78 32.96
CA SER A 32 1.28 63.18 34.37
C SER A 32 1.53 62.01 35.36
N GLN A 33 1.97 62.38 36.56
CA GLN A 33 2.29 61.60 37.77
C GLN A 33 1.13 60.75 38.33
N HIS A 34 1.45 59.64 39.03
CA HIS A 34 1.32 59.59 40.51
C HIS A 34 1.92 58.32 41.17
N ASP A 35 2.85 58.52 42.11
CA ASP A 35 3.13 57.62 43.24
C ASP A 35 2.01 57.75 44.33
N THR A 36 1.87 56.94 45.40
CA THR A 36 2.90 56.26 46.21
C THR A 36 2.32 55.14 47.12
N SER A 37 3.19 54.21 47.57
CA SER A 37 3.25 53.55 48.91
C SER A 37 2.08 52.74 49.54
N LEU A 38 2.38 51.46 49.80
CA LEU A 38 2.33 50.73 51.11
C LEU A 38 1.06 50.82 52.02
N PHE A 39 0.55 49.65 52.47
CA PHE A 39 0.76 49.17 53.86
C PHE A 39 0.39 47.66 54.07
N LEU A 40 0.68 47.17 55.28
CA LEU A 40 0.75 45.79 55.85
C LEU A 40 -0.22 44.63 55.47
N MET A 41 0.27 43.42 55.80
CA MET A 41 -0.37 42.09 55.95
C MET A 41 -1.47 42.03 57.06
N PRO A 42 -2.24 40.93 57.33
CA PRO A 42 -2.03 39.52 56.91
C PRO A 42 -3.26 38.61 56.58
N SER A 43 -2.97 37.39 56.13
CA SER A 43 -3.58 36.10 56.55
C SER A 43 -4.79 35.45 55.84
N GLN A 44 -4.70 34.10 55.77
CA GLN A 44 -5.76 33.06 55.70
C GLN A 44 -6.26 32.51 54.32
N VAL A 45 -6.73 31.26 54.42
CA VAL A 45 -7.42 30.40 53.41
C VAL A 45 -6.60 29.96 52.18
N HIS A 46 -5.59 29.12 52.42
CA HIS A 46 -5.08 28.17 51.43
C HIS A 46 -5.08 26.73 51.97
N ARG A 47 -6.12 25.95 51.64
CA ARG A 47 -6.16 24.49 51.88
C ARG A 47 -7.17 23.78 50.97
N LYS A 48 -6.80 22.57 50.52
CA LYS A 48 -7.54 21.62 49.65
C LYS A 48 -7.60 21.94 48.15
N LEU A 49 -6.54 21.56 47.41
CA LEU A 49 -6.67 20.86 46.10
C LEU A 49 -5.33 20.30 45.55
N ASN A 50 -4.56 19.52 46.34
CA ASN A 50 -3.35 18.89 45.80
C ASN A 50 -2.91 17.56 46.47
N THR A 51 -3.76 16.54 46.48
CA THR A 51 -3.47 15.21 47.08
C THR A 51 -3.99 14.01 46.26
N LYS A 52 -3.96 14.08 44.91
CA LYS A 52 -4.34 12.94 44.02
C LYS A 52 -3.41 12.68 42.82
N ARG A 53 -2.13 13.09 42.86
CA ARG A 53 -1.17 12.83 41.75
C ARG A 53 0.11 12.06 42.10
N SER A 54 0.26 11.54 43.33
CA SER A 54 1.47 10.82 43.79
C SER A 54 1.23 9.39 44.32
N GLN A 55 0.33 8.63 43.66
CA GLN A 55 0.05 7.22 43.99
C GLN A 55 -0.18 6.33 42.75
N ARG A 56 0.50 6.61 41.63
CA ARG A 56 0.45 5.77 40.42
C ARG A 56 1.81 5.43 39.77
N GLN A 57 2.89 5.42 40.56
CA GLN A 57 4.17 4.83 40.19
C GLN A 57 4.78 4.05 41.37
N ARG A 58 4.20 2.89 41.65
CA ARG A 58 4.89 1.75 42.26
C ARG A 58 4.60 0.52 41.42
N GLN A 59 5.45 0.28 40.41
CA GLN A 59 5.51 -1.06 39.83
C GLN A 59 5.97 -2.03 40.92
N SER A 60 5.48 -3.27 40.91
CA SER A 60 5.95 -4.28 41.86
C SER A 60 7.45 -4.51 41.64
N PRO A 61 8.29 -4.60 42.70
CA PRO A 61 9.72 -4.91 42.55
C PRO A 61 9.97 -6.17 41.72
N ARG A 62 9.06 -7.16 41.78
CA ARG A 62 9.11 -8.36 40.93
C ARG A 62 9.11 -8.05 39.43
N LYS A 63 8.35 -7.05 38.95
CA LYS A 63 8.36 -6.68 37.52
C LYS A 63 9.69 -6.05 37.10
N GLN A 64 10.24 -5.19 37.95
CA GLN A 64 11.51 -4.53 37.66
C GLN A 64 12.68 -5.54 37.69
N GLN A 65 12.66 -6.46 38.66
CA GLN A 65 13.61 -7.57 38.75
C GLN A 65 13.49 -8.56 37.58
N GLN A 66 12.26 -8.88 37.13
CA GLN A 66 12.02 -9.76 35.99
C GLN A 66 12.47 -9.13 34.66
N GLN A 67 12.26 -7.82 34.49
CA GLN A 67 12.77 -7.07 33.33
C GLN A 67 14.30 -6.99 33.33
N GLN A 68 14.92 -6.83 34.51
CA GLN A 68 16.38 -6.81 34.66
C GLN A 68 17.02 -8.20 34.42
N GLN A 69 16.33 -9.28 34.80
CA GLN A 69 16.74 -10.65 34.45
C GLN A 69 16.64 -10.91 32.93
N GLN A 70 15.60 -10.43 32.25
CA GLN A 70 15.51 -10.54 30.79
C GLN A 70 16.65 -9.80 30.08
N GLN A 71 17.01 -8.59 30.53
CA GLN A 71 18.16 -7.86 29.98
C GLN A 71 19.49 -8.59 30.21
N GLN A 72 19.69 -9.20 31.39
CA GLN A 72 20.91 -10.00 31.66
C GLN A 72 20.97 -11.27 30.80
N GLN A 73 19.85 -11.95 30.57
CA GLN A 73 19.80 -13.12 29.67
C GLN A 73 20.12 -12.75 28.22
N GLN A 74 19.56 -11.63 27.72
CA GLN A 74 19.86 -11.12 26.38
C GLN A 74 21.35 -10.73 26.23
N GLN A 75 21.93 -10.08 27.24
CA GLN A 75 23.37 -9.74 27.21
C GLN A 75 24.26 -11.00 27.22
N GLN A 76 23.91 -12.04 27.99
CA GLN A 76 24.65 -13.30 28.01
C GLN A 76 24.58 -14.04 26.66
N GLN A 77 23.43 -14.02 25.98
CA GLN A 77 23.27 -14.59 24.64
C GLN A 77 24.10 -13.84 23.58
N CYS A 78 24.23 -12.52 23.68
CA CYS A 78 25.09 -11.76 22.76
C CYS A 78 26.59 -12.10 22.92
N VAL A 79 27.06 -12.30 24.16
CA VAL A 79 28.47 -12.62 24.44
C VAL A 79 28.84 -14.04 23.97
N SER A 80 27.92 -15.01 23.99
CA SER A 80 28.21 -16.38 23.57
C SER A 80 28.39 -16.56 22.04
N LEU A 81 28.20 -15.51 21.23
CA LEU A 81 28.32 -15.56 19.76
C LEU A 81 29.64 -14.99 19.21
N GLN A 82 30.57 -14.53 20.05
CA GLN A 82 31.78 -13.80 19.61
C GLN A 82 33.13 -14.55 19.80
N THR A 83 33.13 -15.87 20.03
CA THR A 83 34.38 -16.62 20.28
C THR A 83 34.51 -17.93 19.49
N PHE A 84 35.00 -17.84 18.24
CA PHE A 84 35.77 -18.92 17.60
C PHE A 84 36.93 -18.33 16.77
N PRO A 85 38.12 -18.98 16.71
CA PRO A 85 39.34 -18.36 16.17
C PRO A 85 39.55 -18.61 14.67
N SER A 86 40.16 -17.63 13.99
CA SER A 86 40.52 -17.69 12.58
C SER A 86 41.92 -18.30 12.37
N THR A 87 42.04 -19.52 11.83
CA THR A 87 43.26 -20.00 11.14
C THR A 87 43.00 -21.25 10.30
N THR A 88 43.04 -21.14 8.97
CA THR A 88 43.81 -22.08 8.12
C THR A 88 44.14 -21.42 6.79
N SER A 89 45.41 -21.36 6.41
CA SER A 89 45.86 -20.87 5.11
C SER A 89 46.05 -22.06 4.16
N PHE A 90 45.69 -21.90 2.88
CA PHE A 90 46.09 -22.85 1.83
C PHE A 90 46.74 -22.12 0.64
N LEU A 91 47.67 -22.83 0.00
CA LEU A 91 48.68 -22.27 -0.90
C LEU A 91 48.27 -22.32 -2.38
N ILE A 92 48.70 -21.31 -3.13
CA ILE A 92 48.64 -21.28 -4.60
C ILE A 92 49.93 -21.92 -5.16
N PRO A 93 49.83 -22.86 -6.11
CA PRO A 93 50.88 -23.17 -7.08
C PRO A 93 50.62 -22.42 -8.40
N SER A 94 51.67 -21.85 -8.99
CA SER A 94 51.63 -21.13 -10.29
C SER A 94 52.62 -21.74 -11.29
N GLN A 95 52.46 -21.36 -12.58
CA GLN A 95 53.33 -21.72 -13.73
C GLN A 95 53.05 -23.14 -14.29
N VAL A 96 53.28 -23.47 -15.56
CA VAL A 96 54.32 -23.05 -16.53
C VAL A 96 53.77 -22.66 -17.93
N LEU A 97 54.59 -21.97 -18.73
CA LEU A 97 54.29 -21.40 -20.06
C LEU A 97 54.39 -22.40 -21.23
N ALA A 98 53.58 -22.16 -22.28
CA ALA A 98 53.88 -22.28 -23.74
C ALA A 98 52.58 -22.03 -24.55
N ALA A 99 52.55 -21.58 -25.81
CA ALA A 99 53.45 -20.78 -26.66
C ALA A 99 52.64 -20.28 -27.89
N HIS A 100 53.17 -19.28 -28.63
CA HIS A 100 52.60 -18.73 -29.88
C HIS A 100 52.72 -19.71 -31.08
N PRO A 101 51.94 -19.60 -32.20
CA PRO A 101 51.89 -18.37 -33.03
C PRO A 101 50.59 -17.99 -33.76
N THR A 102 50.64 -16.74 -34.25
CA THR A 102 49.70 -16.03 -35.12
C THR A 102 49.59 -16.62 -36.54
N ILE A 103 48.39 -16.58 -37.13
CA ILE A 103 48.18 -16.62 -38.59
C ILE A 103 47.24 -15.46 -38.99
N ILE A 104 47.51 -14.83 -40.14
CA ILE A 104 46.79 -13.68 -40.72
C ILE A 104 45.89 -14.18 -41.86
N GLY A 105 44.67 -13.64 -42.02
CA GLY A 105 43.74 -14.13 -43.05
C GLY A 105 42.45 -13.35 -43.29
N THR A 106 42.56 -12.14 -43.85
CA THR A 106 41.51 -11.50 -44.70
C THR A 106 42.15 -11.18 -46.07
N PRO A 107 41.40 -10.87 -47.16
CA PRO A 107 39.96 -10.62 -47.28
C PRO A 107 39.24 -11.39 -48.42
N ALA A 108 37.92 -11.21 -48.58
CA ALA A 108 37.24 -11.13 -49.89
C ALA A 108 35.77 -10.66 -49.78
N LEU A 109 35.35 -9.75 -50.69
CA LEU A 109 33.95 -9.55 -51.13
C LEU A 109 33.79 -10.26 -52.50
N PRO A 110 32.57 -10.63 -52.96
CA PRO A 110 31.88 -9.71 -53.88
C PRO A 110 30.32 -9.79 -53.93
N ASN A 111 29.73 -8.76 -54.57
CA ASN A 111 28.47 -8.71 -55.36
C ASN A 111 27.13 -9.14 -54.71
N GLU A 112 26.09 -8.29 -54.65
CA GLU A 112 25.30 -7.65 -55.72
C GLU A 112 24.26 -8.54 -56.43
N ARG A 113 22.97 -8.24 -56.16
CA ARG A 113 21.80 -8.16 -57.08
C ARG A 113 20.60 -7.66 -56.26
N SER A 114 19.79 -6.64 -56.57
CA SER A 114 19.39 -5.92 -57.81
C SER A 114 18.10 -6.41 -58.50
N SER A 115 16.94 -6.13 -57.90
CA SER A 115 15.62 -5.92 -58.57
C SER A 115 14.61 -5.44 -57.52
N SER A 116 13.99 -4.24 -57.49
CA SER A 116 13.53 -3.26 -58.49
C SER A 116 12.15 -3.55 -59.13
N SER A 117 11.35 -2.48 -59.24
CA SER A 117 10.06 -2.32 -59.96
C SER A 117 8.74 -2.62 -59.19
N SER A 118 7.61 -1.94 -59.43
CA SER A 118 7.26 -0.48 -59.43
C SER A 118 6.00 -0.19 -60.28
N SER A 119 4.89 0.27 -59.67
CA SER A 119 3.76 1.00 -60.29
C SER A 119 2.79 1.41 -59.18
N ILE A 120 2.40 2.66 -58.90
CA ILE A 120 2.02 3.83 -59.72
C ILE A 120 0.66 3.65 -60.44
N ILE A 121 -0.35 4.42 -60.00
CA ILE A 121 -1.26 5.27 -60.80
C ILE A 121 -2.03 6.22 -59.85
N ASN A 122 -2.55 7.33 -60.37
CA ASN A 122 -2.97 8.52 -59.62
C ASN A 122 -4.50 8.77 -59.63
N ASN A 123 -4.91 9.87 -58.96
CA ASN A 123 -6.09 10.71 -59.22
C ASN A 123 -7.48 10.18 -58.74
N GLU A 124 -8.49 11.03 -58.43
CA GLU A 124 -8.54 12.51 -58.45
C GLU A 124 -9.46 13.17 -57.39
N LYS A 125 -9.58 14.51 -57.46
CA LYS A 125 -10.28 15.44 -56.57
C LYS A 125 -11.80 15.23 -56.50
N THR A 126 -12.46 15.74 -55.45
CA THR A 126 -13.43 16.84 -55.58
C THR A 126 -13.82 17.51 -54.25
N SER A 127 -14.51 18.64 -54.36
CA SER A 127 -14.71 19.69 -53.34
C SER A 127 -16.01 19.61 -52.54
N ASN A 128 -15.99 20.09 -51.29
CA ASN A 128 -16.75 21.29 -50.82
C ASN A 128 -16.34 21.63 -49.37
N LYS A 129 -15.98 22.88 -49.05
CA LYS A 129 -16.84 24.05 -48.78
C LYS A 129 -17.94 23.79 -47.74
N ASN A 130 -17.74 24.32 -46.53
CA ASN A 130 -18.57 25.44 -46.08
C ASN A 130 -17.88 26.27 -44.99
N ASN A 131 -18.21 27.56 -44.94
CA ASN A 131 -17.76 28.48 -43.88
C ASN A 131 -18.75 28.42 -42.71
N HIS A 132 -18.29 28.74 -41.50
CA HIS A 132 -18.78 29.97 -40.85
C HIS A 132 -17.73 30.56 -39.91
N ARG A 133 -17.79 31.88 -39.73
CA ARG A 133 -16.77 32.74 -39.14
C ARG A 133 -17.47 33.79 -38.27
N THR A 134 -17.18 33.82 -36.97
CA THR A 134 -17.39 35.01 -36.13
C THR A 134 -16.56 34.95 -34.85
N SER A 135 -15.97 36.11 -34.52
CA SER A 135 -15.56 36.51 -33.16
C SER A 135 -16.80 37.02 -32.38
N CYS A 136 -16.77 37.64 -31.20
CA CYS A 136 -15.71 38.34 -30.45
C CYS A 136 -16.13 38.61 -28.98
N LEU A 137 -15.12 38.75 -28.11
CA LEU A 137 -14.95 39.71 -27.00
C LEU A 137 -16.07 40.01 -25.96
N ALA A 138 -15.61 39.98 -24.70
CA ALA A 138 -15.90 40.88 -23.57
C ALA A 138 -17.21 40.76 -22.75
N ASN A 139 -17.02 40.82 -21.42
CA ASN A 139 -17.75 41.49 -20.33
C ASN A 139 -19.31 41.53 -20.33
N ASP A 140 -20.02 41.50 -19.19
CA ASP A 140 -19.68 42.09 -17.88
C ASP A 140 -20.42 41.44 -16.67
N ASN A 141 -20.26 42.03 -15.47
CA ASN A 141 -20.73 41.61 -14.14
C ASN A 141 -22.27 41.59 -13.91
N ILE A 142 -22.76 40.77 -12.96
CA ILE A 142 -23.61 41.12 -11.77
C ILE A 142 -24.25 39.85 -11.13
N PRO A 143 -24.39 39.75 -9.78
CA PRO A 143 -24.85 38.53 -9.08
C PRO A 143 -26.38 38.45 -8.89
N LEU A 144 -26.86 37.29 -8.42
CA LEU A 144 -28.24 37.08 -7.96
C LEU A 144 -28.28 36.47 -6.55
N GLU A 145 -29.04 37.09 -5.64
CA GLU A 145 -29.17 36.69 -4.23
C GLU A 145 -30.64 36.35 -3.89
N GLU A 146 -30.80 35.56 -2.82
CA GLU A 146 -32.00 35.36 -1.98
C GLU A 146 -33.42 35.68 -2.51
N LEU A 147 -34.27 34.64 -2.62
CA LEU A 147 -35.71 34.74 -2.30
C LEU A 147 -36.23 33.43 -1.67
N LEU A 148 -36.59 33.47 -0.38
CA LEU A 148 -37.33 32.42 0.33
C LEU A 148 -38.69 32.93 0.86
N PRO A 149 -39.83 32.30 0.50
CA PRO A 149 -41.14 32.67 1.06
C PRO A 149 -41.39 32.03 2.47
N PRO A 150 -42.30 32.60 3.29
CA PRO A 150 -42.19 32.51 4.76
C PRO A 150 -42.88 31.32 5.44
N ARG A 151 -42.33 30.94 6.61
CA ARG A 151 -42.92 29.98 7.56
C ARG A 151 -44.10 30.57 8.34
N ASN A 152 -45.31 30.05 8.11
CA ASN A 152 -46.46 30.33 8.97
C ASN A 152 -46.63 29.27 10.09
N LYS A 153 -46.88 29.71 11.33
CA LYS A 153 -47.14 28.84 12.51
C LYS A 153 -48.58 29.01 13.00
N ARG A 154 -49.39 27.94 13.09
CA ARG A 154 -50.49 27.82 14.09
C ARG A 154 -51.17 26.43 14.19
N SER A 155 -50.81 25.71 15.26
CA SER A 155 -51.69 25.02 16.25
C SER A 155 -52.86 24.09 15.88
N ARG A 156 -53.13 23.14 16.82
CA ARG A 156 -54.43 22.48 17.16
C ARG A 156 -54.90 21.25 16.37
N ARG A 157 -54.42 20.09 16.82
CA ARG A 157 -55.20 19.07 17.55
C ARG A 157 -56.62 18.74 17.00
N ARG A 158 -56.75 17.59 16.32
CA ARG A 158 -58.00 16.80 16.33
C ARG A 158 -57.70 15.31 16.10
N ASN A 159 -58.30 14.44 16.92
CA ASN A 159 -58.24 13.00 16.73
C ASN A 159 -59.10 12.62 15.51
N ARG A 160 -58.61 11.74 14.64
CA ARG A 160 -59.48 11.02 13.69
C ARG A 160 -58.96 9.61 13.47
N THR A 161 -59.58 8.66 14.15
CA THR A 161 -59.42 7.21 13.92
C THR A 161 -59.84 6.88 12.48
N THR A 162 -58.86 6.73 11.60
CA THR A 162 -59.04 6.20 10.24
C THR A 162 -58.78 4.70 10.22
N LYS A 163 -59.57 3.97 9.44
CA LYS A 163 -59.61 2.49 9.43
C LYS A 163 -58.26 1.89 9.07
N ARG A 164 -58.02 0.64 9.52
CA ARG A 164 -56.97 -0.25 8.99
C ARG A 164 -57.11 -0.34 7.46
N GLY A 165 -56.26 0.39 6.73
CA GLY A 165 -55.91 -0.01 5.38
C GLY A 165 -55.03 -1.25 5.48
N THR A 166 -55.45 -2.37 4.91
CA THR A 166 -54.60 -3.54 4.71
C THR A 166 -53.49 -3.16 3.75
N ASN A 167 -52.34 -2.79 4.31
CA ASN A 167 -51.22 -2.26 3.56
C ASN A 167 -50.46 -3.40 2.87
N THR A 168 -51.07 -4.03 1.87
CA THR A 168 -50.48 -5.07 1.00
C THR A 168 -49.46 -4.48 0.03
N ASN A 169 -48.72 -3.46 0.47
CA ASN A 169 -47.61 -2.88 -0.24
C ASN A 169 -46.35 -3.72 0.03
N THR A 170 -46.00 -4.52 -0.97
CA THR A 170 -44.63 -4.97 -1.23
C THR A 170 -43.90 -5.61 -0.06
N THR A 171 -44.16 -6.91 0.14
CA THR A 171 -43.16 -7.87 0.62
C THR A 171 -42.04 -8.07 -0.42
N PHE A 172 -41.40 -6.96 -0.84
CA PHE A 172 -40.14 -7.01 -1.60
C PHE A 172 -39.10 -7.62 -0.66
N ALA A 173 -38.89 -8.93 -0.84
CA ALA A 173 -38.13 -9.87 -0.04
C ALA A 173 -37.42 -9.30 1.20
N GLU A 174 -37.68 -9.88 2.37
CA GLU A 174 -36.72 -9.84 3.47
C GLU A 174 -35.38 -10.37 2.96
N ARG A 175 -34.49 -9.46 2.51
CA ARG A 175 -33.13 -9.76 2.07
C ARG A 175 -32.46 -10.49 3.21
N LYS A 176 -32.38 -11.83 3.12
CA LYS A 176 -32.01 -12.75 4.21
C LYS A 176 -30.80 -12.19 4.94
N ARG A 177 -31.05 -11.53 6.07
CA ARG A 177 -30.01 -10.75 6.75
C ARG A 177 -29.00 -11.76 7.29
N PHE A 178 -27.75 -11.64 6.84
CA PHE A 178 -26.67 -12.48 7.35
C PHE A 178 -26.68 -12.41 8.88
N PRO A 179 -26.43 -13.54 9.59
CA PRO A 179 -26.34 -13.52 11.03
C PRO A 179 -25.33 -12.43 11.44
N PRO A 180 -25.71 -11.44 12.27
CA PRO A 180 -24.86 -10.29 12.55
C PRO A 180 -23.64 -10.65 13.40
N THR A 181 -23.61 -11.86 13.96
CA THR A 181 -22.54 -12.42 14.76
C THR A 181 -22.37 -13.92 14.48
N GLY A 182 -21.18 -14.44 14.81
CA GLY A 182 -20.80 -15.84 14.63
C GLY A 182 -19.48 -16.15 15.31
N ASP A 183 -19.07 -17.43 15.25
CA ASP A 183 -17.82 -17.95 15.82
C ASP A 183 -16.82 -18.35 14.73
N LEU A 184 -17.28 -18.75 13.53
CA LEU A 184 -16.47 -19.20 12.39
C LEU A 184 -16.65 -18.30 11.15
N PRO A 185 -15.82 -17.26 10.97
CA PRO A 185 -15.89 -16.37 9.81
C PRO A 185 -15.42 -17.05 8.51
N ASP A 186 -16.18 -16.91 7.42
CA ASP A 186 -15.71 -17.33 6.09
C ASP A 186 -14.81 -16.24 5.49
N ILE A 187 -13.49 -16.39 5.65
CA ILE A 187 -12.53 -15.49 4.98
C ILE A 187 -12.60 -15.60 3.45
N HIS A 188 -12.99 -16.76 2.94
CA HIS A 188 -13.15 -17.02 1.51
C HIS A 188 -14.55 -16.63 0.99
N TRP A 189 -15.35 -15.90 1.77
CA TRP A 189 -16.73 -15.54 1.43
C TRP A 189 -16.83 -14.94 0.02
N ARG A 190 -17.44 -15.72 -0.88
CA ARG A 190 -17.60 -15.41 -2.31
C ARG A 190 -16.32 -14.94 -3.05
N SER A 191 -15.13 -15.22 -2.51
CA SER A 191 -13.84 -14.91 -3.14
C SER A 191 -13.67 -15.58 -4.50
N ILE A 192 -12.97 -14.88 -5.40
CA ILE A 192 -12.44 -15.43 -6.65
C ILE A 192 -10.94 -15.70 -6.41
N PRO A 193 -10.46 -16.95 -6.56
CA PRO A 193 -9.04 -17.27 -6.41
C PRO A 193 -8.16 -16.55 -7.44
N MET A 194 -6.93 -16.18 -7.07
CA MET A 194 -5.96 -15.60 -8.02
C MET A 194 -5.71 -16.54 -9.21
N GLU A 195 -5.50 -17.84 -8.95
CA GLU A 195 -5.39 -18.85 -10.02
C GLU A 195 -6.57 -18.86 -11.00
N HIS A 196 -7.78 -18.50 -10.57
CA HIS A 196 -8.89 -18.38 -11.52
C HIS A 196 -8.86 -17.05 -12.28
N LEU A 197 -8.43 -15.94 -11.65
CA LEU A 197 -8.21 -14.65 -12.34
C LEU A 197 -7.11 -14.75 -13.40
N ARG A 198 -6.09 -15.59 -13.18
CA ARG A 198 -5.00 -15.87 -14.15
C ARG A 198 -5.49 -16.48 -15.48
N TYR A 199 -6.74 -16.98 -15.57
CA TYR A 199 -7.40 -17.41 -16.82
C TYR A 199 -8.34 -16.37 -17.46
N HIS A 200 -8.43 -15.14 -16.92
CA HIS A 200 -9.34 -14.11 -17.46
C HIS A 200 -8.76 -13.46 -18.74
N PRO A 201 -9.54 -13.28 -19.82
CA PRO A 201 -9.00 -12.91 -21.15
C PRO A 201 -8.32 -11.53 -21.26
N ASN A 202 -8.61 -10.60 -20.33
CA ASN A 202 -7.90 -9.31 -20.22
C ASN A 202 -6.97 -9.22 -18.99
N PHE A 203 -6.65 -10.36 -18.35
CA PHE A 203 -5.63 -10.45 -17.32
C PHE A 203 -4.39 -11.15 -17.89
N VAL A 204 -3.21 -10.56 -17.69
CA VAL A 204 -1.93 -11.16 -18.11
C VAL A 204 -1.25 -11.71 -16.87
N PRO A 205 -1.27 -13.03 -16.65
CA PRO A 205 -0.66 -13.64 -15.46
C PRO A 205 0.86 -13.64 -15.56
N LEU A 206 1.52 -13.75 -14.41
CA LEU A 206 2.95 -14.08 -14.37
C LEU A 206 3.17 -15.58 -14.68
N PRO A 207 4.33 -15.93 -15.27
CA PRO A 207 4.71 -17.33 -15.43
C PRO A 207 4.77 -18.05 -14.07
N PRO A 208 4.67 -19.39 -14.03
CA PRO A 208 5.03 -20.16 -12.84
C PRO A 208 6.50 -19.89 -12.47
N PRO A 209 6.85 -19.63 -11.19
CA PRO A 209 8.21 -19.31 -10.77
C PRO A 209 9.26 -20.34 -11.22
N GLU A 210 8.87 -21.62 -11.30
CA GLU A 210 9.71 -22.75 -11.70
C GLU A 210 10.07 -22.76 -13.19
N SER A 211 9.42 -21.92 -14.01
CA SER A 211 9.71 -21.77 -15.44
C SER A 211 10.72 -20.66 -15.76
N ILE A 212 11.08 -19.83 -14.76
CA ILE A 212 12.06 -18.76 -14.90
C ILE A 212 13.46 -19.35 -14.79
N SER A 213 14.03 -19.76 -15.92
CA SER A 213 15.33 -20.46 -16.00
C SER A 213 16.56 -19.56 -15.97
N ARG A 214 16.39 -18.24 -16.11
CA ARG A 214 17.46 -17.23 -15.98
C ARG A 214 16.88 -15.81 -15.90
N LEU A 215 17.51 -14.94 -15.10
CA LEU A 215 17.30 -13.48 -15.11
C LEU A 215 18.33 -12.83 -16.05
N GLN A 216 17.88 -11.94 -16.96
CA GLN A 216 18.78 -11.21 -17.88
C GLN A 216 19.17 -9.83 -17.34
N SER A 217 18.36 -9.27 -16.44
CA SER A 217 18.54 -7.99 -15.78
C SER A 217 18.08 -8.09 -14.31
N LEU A 218 18.51 -7.13 -13.48
CA LEU A 218 18.00 -7.03 -12.09
C LEU A 218 16.47 -6.88 -12.04
N GLU A 219 15.88 -6.22 -13.04
CA GLU A 219 14.44 -5.93 -13.09
C GLU A 219 13.58 -7.15 -13.49
N ASP A 220 14.19 -8.25 -13.97
CA ASP A 220 13.47 -9.48 -14.27
C ASP A 220 12.93 -10.20 -13.02
N VAL A 221 13.39 -9.83 -11.82
CA VAL A 221 12.84 -10.39 -10.57
C VAL A 221 11.36 -10.06 -10.36
N ARG A 222 10.82 -9.05 -11.07
CA ARG A 222 9.37 -8.77 -11.13
C ARG A 222 8.56 -9.86 -11.82
N GLN A 223 9.21 -10.85 -12.44
CA GLN A 223 8.56 -12.02 -13.03
C GLN A 223 8.20 -13.08 -11.97
N PHE A 224 8.81 -13.04 -10.78
CA PHE A 224 8.44 -13.93 -9.67
C PHE A 224 7.11 -13.49 -9.03
N ARG A 225 6.20 -14.46 -8.84
CA ARG A 225 4.88 -14.24 -8.27
C ARG A 225 4.93 -13.87 -6.79
N GLN A 226 3.92 -13.14 -6.31
CA GLN A 226 3.89 -12.69 -4.91
C GLN A 226 3.71 -13.84 -3.91
N GLU A 227 3.14 -14.99 -4.32
CA GLU A 227 3.10 -16.20 -3.48
C GLU A 227 4.39 -17.06 -3.50
N SER A 228 5.49 -16.57 -4.09
CA SER A 228 6.72 -17.36 -4.27
C SER A 228 7.81 -17.05 -3.24
N TRP A 229 8.54 -18.07 -2.80
CA TRP A 229 9.67 -17.89 -1.88
C TRP A 229 10.77 -16.98 -2.46
N GLN A 230 10.90 -16.89 -3.79
CA GLN A 230 11.80 -15.94 -4.44
C GLN A 230 11.41 -14.48 -4.14
N TRP A 231 10.11 -14.18 -4.13
CA TRP A 231 9.57 -12.87 -3.78
C TRP A 231 9.80 -12.52 -2.30
N ASP A 232 9.67 -13.50 -1.40
CA ASP A 232 10.03 -13.32 0.03
C ASP A 232 11.54 -13.07 0.22
N ALA A 233 12.40 -13.81 -0.49
CA ALA A 233 13.85 -13.62 -0.43
C ALA A 233 14.28 -12.21 -0.88
N LEU A 234 13.63 -11.65 -1.91
CA LEU A 234 13.88 -10.29 -2.41
C LEU A 234 13.53 -9.17 -1.42
N HIS A 235 12.76 -9.46 -0.36
CA HIS A 235 12.48 -8.51 0.72
C HIS A 235 13.61 -8.38 1.74
N ALA A 236 14.60 -9.29 1.78
CA ALA A 236 15.70 -9.21 2.74
C ALA A 236 16.57 -7.96 2.46
N GLY A 237 16.79 -7.13 3.50
CA GLY A 237 17.57 -5.89 3.42
C GLY A 237 17.05 -4.83 2.44
N ARG A 238 15.80 -4.94 1.97
CA ARG A 238 15.19 -4.03 1.00
C ARG A 238 14.07 -3.20 1.62
N CYS A 239 14.07 -1.90 1.33
CA CYS A 239 12.99 -0.98 1.67
C CYS A 239 11.84 -1.21 0.68
N THR A 240 10.86 -2.00 1.10
CA THR A 240 9.63 -2.21 0.34
C THR A 240 8.52 -1.27 0.81
N THR A 241 7.45 -1.16 0.04
CA THR A 241 6.24 -0.38 0.35
C THR A 241 5.76 -0.54 1.79
N SER A 242 5.77 -1.78 2.30
CA SER A 242 5.41 -2.14 3.67
C SER A 242 6.30 -1.51 4.76
N GLN A 243 7.56 -1.21 4.44
CA GLN A 243 8.56 -0.64 5.35
C GLN A 243 8.73 0.87 5.17
N ALA A 244 8.50 1.39 3.96
CA ALA A 244 8.69 2.80 3.62
C ALA A 244 7.95 3.72 4.60
N VAL A 245 6.67 3.44 4.89
CA VAL A 245 5.85 4.23 5.84
C VAL A 245 6.41 4.23 7.27
N ALA A 246 7.15 3.18 7.68
CA ALA A 246 7.79 3.11 8.99
C ALA A 246 9.16 3.81 8.99
N ALA A 247 9.98 3.61 7.96
CA ALA A 247 11.28 4.25 7.78
C ALA A 247 11.17 5.78 7.59
N LEU A 248 10.11 6.26 6.92
CA LEU A 248 9.78 7.69 6.83
C LEU A 248 9.30 8.30 8.16
N GLY A 249 9.17 7.52 9.24
CA GLY A 249 8.70 8.01 10.54
C GLY A 249 7.20 8.32 10.61
N PHE A 250 6.39 8.02 9.59
CA PHE A 250 4.95 8.32 9.57
C PHE A 250 4.14 7.53 10.62
N LEU A 251 4.74 6.49 11.21
CA LEU A 251 4.17 5.68 12.28
C LEU A 251 4.74 6.00 13.68
N GLU A 252 5.61 7.00 13.80
CA GLU A 252 6.08 7.53 15.08
C GLU A 252 4.97 8.34 15.79
N PRO A 253 4.89 8.31 17.14
CA PRO A 253 3.74 8.83 17.89
C PRO A 253 3.25 10.24 17.50
N LEU A 254 4.16 11.19 17.26
CA LEU A 254 3.85 12.58 16.94
C LEU A 254 3.49 12.78 15.46
N ALA A 255 4.32 12.30 14.53
CA ALA A 255 4.03 12.36 13.10
C ALA A 255 2.72 11.63 12.75
N ALA A 256 2.48 10.49 13.39
CA ALA A 256 1.26 9.71 13.24
C ALA A 256 0.03 10.33 13.95
N GLU A 257 0.20 11.17 14.98
CA GLU A 257 -0.89 12.02 15.50
C GLU A 257 -1.22 13.11 14.48
N PHE A 258 -0.21 13.81 13.98
CA PHE A 258 -0.34 14.86 12.99
C PHE A 258 -1.01 14.39 11.70
N LEU A 259 -0.63 13.22 11.17
CA LEU A 259 -1.21 12.60 9.97
C LEU A 259 -2.55 11.88 10.22
N GLY A 260 -3.10 11.90 11.45
CA GLY A 260 -4.38 11.27 11.76
C GLY A 260 -4.36 9.73 11.80
N VAL A 261 -3.19 9.11 11.79
CA VAL A 261 -3.01 7.65 11.77
C VAL A 261 -3.59 7.02 13.05
N PRO A 262 -4.39 5.94 12.94
CA PRO A 262 -4.98 5.28 14.10
C PRO A 262 -3.93 4.82 15.13
N ARG A 263 -4.19 5.06 16.42
CA ARG A 263 -3.25 4.74 17.52
C ARG A 263 -2.74 3.29 17.53
N GLY A 264 -3.54 2.33 17.04
CA GLY A 264 -3.15 0.92 16.95
C GLY A 264 -2.12 0.59 15.88
N TRP A 265 -1.77 1.55 15.00
CA TRP A 265 -0.76 1.41 13.93
C TRP A 265 0.50 2.24 14.21
N ARG A 266 0.58 2.92 15.37
CA ARG A 266 1.71 3.77 15.74
C ARG A 266 2.81 2.96 16.42
N HIS A 267 3.49 2.14 15.63
CA HIS A 267 4.55 1.24 16.09
C HIS A 267 5.97 1.69 15.73
N GLY A 268 6.11 2.87 15.12
CA GLY A 268 7.41 3.47 14.81
C GLY A 268 8.25 2.74 13.76
N GLY A 269 9.48 3.23 13.59
CA GLY A 269 10.45 2.81 12.56
C GLY A 269 11.21 1.50 12.83
N GLN A 270 11.13 0.97 14.05
CA GLN A 270 11.89 -0.22 14.50
C GLN A 270 11.68 -1.47 13.62
N GLY A 271 10.49 -1.66 13.06
CA GLY A 271 10.22 -2.76 12.11
C GLY A 271 11.01 -2.64 10.80
N ALA A 272 11.16 -1.41 10.28
CA ALA A 272 11.94 -1.16 9.09
C ALA A 272 13.44 -1.30 9.37
N TYR A 273 13.92 -0.79 10.50
CA TYR A 273 15.32 -0.98 10.95
C TYR A 273 15.72 -2.47 10.94
N HIS A 274 14.94 -3.33 11.62
CA HIS A 274 15.19 -4.78 11.67
C HIS A 274 14.99 -5.52 10.33
N ARG A 275 14.35 -4.88 9.33
CA ARG A 275 14.27 -5.42 7.97
C ARG A 275 15.48 -5.01 7.12
N LEU A 276 15.90 -3.75 7.20
CA LEU A 276 16.94 -3.16 6.35
C LEU A 276 18.35 -3.59 6.74
N ILE A 277 18.62 -3.89 8.02
CA ILE A 277 19.93 -4.39 8.46
C ILE A 277 20.24 -5.83 8.02
N LYS A 278 19.26 -6.54 7.44
CA LYS A 278 19.48 -7.90 6.91
C LYS A 278 20.30 -7.85 5.62
N PRO A 279 21.10 -8.90 5.31
CA PRO A 279 21.73 -9.03 4.00
C PRO A 279 20.67 -9.05 2.90
N ALA A 280 21.03 -8.56 1.71
CA ALA A 280 20.14 -8.40 0.57
C ALA A 280 20.81 -8.89 -0.71
N LEU A 281 20.00 -9.43 -1.63
CA LEU A 281 20.44 -9.70 -3.00
C LEU A 281 20.60 -8.37 -3.76
N ARG A 282 21.82 -8.12 -4.24
CA ARG A 282 22.24 -6.88 -4.91
C ARG A 282 22.63 -7.12 -6.36
N THR A 283 23.40 -8.17 -6.65
CA THR A 283 23.91 -8.42 -8.01
C THR A 283 23.05 -9.40 -8.81
N LEU A 284 23.13 -9.32 -10.14
CA LEU A 284 22.44 -10.25 -11.04
C LEU A 284 22.96 -11.69 -10.91
N GLU A 285 24.22 -11.86 -10.50
CA GLU A 285 24.84 -13.16 -10.25
C GLU A 285 24.33 -13.80 -8.96
N GLU A 286 24.26 -13.04 -7.85
CA GLU A 286 23.57 -13.45 -6.61
C GLU A 286 22.11 -13.85 -6.89
N MET A 287 21.37 -13.00 -7.61
CA MET A 287 19.95 -13.24 -7.89
C MET A 287 19.72 -14.48 -8.75
N ASN A 288 20.55 -14.74 -9.76
CA ASN A 288 20.46 -16.01 -10.52
C ASN A 288 20.88 -17.22 -9.65
N THR A 289 21.95 -17.11 -8.87
CA THR A 289 22.46 -18.20 -8.02
C THR A 289 21.44 -18.62 -6.97
N VAL A 290 20.85 -17.66 -6.26
CA VAL A 290 19.87 -17.92 -5.21
C VAL A 290 18.51 -18.25 -5.82
N LEU A 291 17.88 -17.32 -6.57
CA LEU A 291 16.45 -17.37 -6.91
C LEU A 291 16.11 -18.37 -8.03
N VAL A 292 17.09 -18.70 -8.89
CA VAL A 292 16.92 -19.56 -10.07
C VAL A 292 17.63 -20.90 -9.89
N CYS A 293 18.92 -20.91 -9.55
CA CYS A 293 19.68 -22.17 -9.45
C CYS A 293 19.31 -22.97 -8.19
N GLY A 294 18.92 -22.32 -7.08
CA GLY A 294 18.23 -22.98 -5.96
C GLY A 294 19.04 -24.02 -5.18
N ASN A 295 20.37 -24.02 -5.27
CA ASN A 295 21.24 -25.00 -4.60
C ASN A 295 21.19 -24.87 -3.06
N ASP A 296 20.98 -23.66 -2.52
CA ASP A 296 21.04 -23.37 -1.07
C ASP A 296 19.69 -23.54 -0.34
N LYS A 297 18.81 -24.42 -0.79
CA LYS A 297 17.56 -24.75 -0.06
C LYS A 297 17.81 -25.23 1.38
N SER A 298 18.97 -25.84 1.63
CA SER A 298 19.40 -26.26 2.98
C SER A 298 19.82 -25.11 3.90
N GLY A 299 20.06 -23.89 3.39
CA GLY A 299 20.61 -22.78 4.17
C GLY A 299 19.59 -21.97 4.98
N LEU A 300 18.29 -22.10 4.71
CA LEU A 300 17.24 -21.23 5.26
C LEU A 300 16.38 -21.88 6.36
N ASP A 301 16.36 -23.21 6.50
CA ASP A 301 15.45 -23.89 7.43
C ASP A 301 15.95 -23.95 8.90
N GLU A 302 17.26 -23.95 9.15
CA GLU A 302 17.80 -24.32 10.48
C GLU A 302 17.68 -23.24 11.58
N LYS A 303 17.20 -22.02 11.28
CA LYS A 303 17.08 -20.92 12.28
C LYS A 303 15.76 -20.14 12.20
N LYS A 304 14.64 -20.85 12.36
CA LYS A 304 13.32 -20.25 12.67
C LYS A 304 13.23 -19.81 14.15
N ASP A 305 14.09 -18.87 14.56
CA ASP A 305 14.12 -18.25 15.90
C ASP A 305 12.93 -17.30 16.10
N ASP A 306 11.80 -17.84 16.59
CA ASP A 306 10.70 -17.23 17.36
C ASP A 306 10.04 -15.89 16.91
N VAL A 307 10.46 -15.25 15.82
CA VAL A 307 9.76 -14.11 15.22
C VAL A 307 8.63 -14.63 14.33
N PRO A 308 7.33 -14.44 14.67
CA PRO A 308 6.25 -15.01 13.88
C PRO A 308 6.04 -14.18 12.61
N CYS A 309 6.76 -14.52 11.55
CA CYS A 309 6.32 -14.17 10.21
C CYS A 309 4.99 -14.90 9.98
N LEU A 310 3.88 -14.15 9.86
CA LEU A 310 2.53 -14.73 9.79
C LEU A 310 2.24 -15.42 8.44
N ALA A 311 3.24 -15.51 7.57
CA ALA A 311 3.31 -16.35 6.37
C ALA A 311 4.43 -17.40 6.55
N GLY A 312 4.25 -18.34 7.48
CA GLY A 312 5.05 -19.57 7.50
C GLY A 312 4.58 -20.52 6.38
N GLU A 313 5.45 -21.37 5.84
CA GLU A 313 5.17 -22.08 4.59
C GLU A 313 4.00 -23.09 4.64
N ASP A 314 3.60 -23.56 5.83
CA ASP A 314 2.37 -24.35 6.04
C ASP A 314 1.07 -23.52 5.90
N ALA A 315 1.17 -22.19 5.86
CA ALA A 315 0.04 -21.28 5.79
C ALA A 315 -0.31 -20.93 4.34
N PHE A 316 -1.45 -21.44 3.87
CA PHE A 316 -2.13 -20.97 2.65
C PHE A 316 -1.41 -21.20 1.31
N THR A 317 -0.98 -22.43 1.05
CA THR A 317 -1.25 -22.98 -0.31
C THR A 317 -2.77 -22.91 -0.52
N ALA A 318 -3.24 -21.93 -1.31
CA ALA A 318 -4.66 -21.77 -1.61
C ALA A 318 -5.21 -23.08 -2.16
N THR A 319 -6.31 -23.58 -1.57
CA THR A 319 -6.80 -24.96 -1.68
C THR A 319 -6.50 -25.57 -3.04
N THR A 320 -5.56 -26.52 -3.08
CA THR A 320 -5.31 -27.34 -4.27
C THR A 320 -6.57 -28.15 -4.56
N LEU A 321 -7.43 -27.61 -5.42
CA LEU A 321 -8.57 -28.31 -6.00
C LEU A 321 -8.07 -29.65 -6.52
N PRO A 322 -8.80 -30.76 -6.30
CA PRO A 322 -8.26 -32.10 -6.47
C PRO A 322 -7.66 -32.28 -7.86
N ARG A 323 -6.33 -32.41 -7.91
CA ARG A 323 -5.45 -32.35 -9.10
C ARG A 323 -5.73 -33.43 -10.16
N ASN A 324 -6.71 -34.29 -9.88
CA ASN A 324 -7.10 -35.46 -10.66
C ASN A 324 -8.44 -35.26 -11.39
N ALA A 325 -9.10 -34.10 -11.25
CA ALA A 325 -10.18 -33.71 -12.16
C ALA A 325 -9.59 -33.41 -13.54
N SER A 326 -10.02 -34.13 -14.57
CA SER A 326 -9.52 -33.97 -15.94
C SER A 326 -9.72 -32.54 -16.44
N VAL A 327 -8.64 -31.89 -16.87
CA VAL A 327 -8.54 -30.44 -17.07
C VAL A 327 -9.35 -29.90 -18.27
N SER A 328 -10.02 -30.76 -19.04
CA SER A 328 -10.68 -30.44 -20.31
C SER A 328 -11.85 -29.44 -20.24
N ASP A 329 -12.61 -29.39 -19.14
CA ASP A 329 -13.96 -28.79 -19.15
C ASP A 329 -14.18 -27.60 -18.19
N ASN A 330 -13.20 -27.24 -17.36
CA ASN A 330 -13.36 -26.21 -16.33
C ASN A 330 -13.29 -24.77 -16.88
N THR A 331 -14.28 -24.39 -17.69
CA THR A 331 -14.46 -23.02 -18.22
C THR A 331 -14.93 -22.07 -17.11
N TYR A 332 -13.98 -21.51 -16.34
CA TYR A 332 -14.22 -20.54 -15.28
C TYR A 332 -14.84 -19.21 -15.77
N TRP A 333 -14.64 -18.90 -17.04
CA TRP A 333 -14.97 -17.62 -17.68
C TRP A 333 -15.74 -17.85 -18.97
N ILE A 334 -16.97 -17.35 -19.04
CA ILE A 334 -17.74 -17.25 -20.29
C ILE A 334 -17.69 -15.79 -20.77
N THR A 335 -17.70 -15.53 -22.08
CA THR A 335 -17.86 -14.17 -22.65
C THR A 335 -19.24 -14.07 -23.32
N PRO A 336 -20.31 -13.69 -22.59
CA PRO A 336 -21.64 -13.55 -23.19
C PRO A 336 -21.72 -12.28 -24.04
N GLN A 337 -22.35 -12.36 -25.21
CA GLN A 337 -22.53 -11.22 -26.14
C GLN A 337 -23.15 -9.96 -25.51
N LYS A 338 -23.87 -10.10 -24.39
CA LYS A 338 -24.53 -9.00 -23.65
C LYS A 338 -24.22 -9.09 -22.15
N PHE A 339 -22.94 -8.93 -21.81
CA PHE A 339 -22.45 -8.84 -20.44
C PHE A 339 -21.76 -7.47 -20.22
N PRO A 340 -21.88 -6.83 -19.04
CA PRO A 340 -21.32 -5.48 -18.81
C PRO A 340 -19.81 -5.47 -18.53
N PHE A 341 -19.13 -6.62 -18.65
CA PHE A 341 -17.73 -6.86 -18.32
C PHE A 341 -17.10 -7.79 -19.37
N ALA A 342 -15.76 -7.90 -19.40
CA ALA A 342 -15.03 -8.73 -20.36
C ALA A 342 -15.42 -10.21 -20.31
N ALA A 343 -15.57 -10.78 -19.11
CA ALA A 343 -16.03 -12.16 -18.92
C ALA A 343 -16.89 -12.33 -17.65
N LYS A 344 -17.78 -13.32 -17.71
CA LYS A 344 -18.62 -13.78 -16.61
C LYS A 344 -17.95 -14.96 -15.90
N TYR A 345 -17.48 -14.74 -14.68
CA TYR A 345 -17.10 -15.80 -13.74
C TYR A 345 -18.30 -16.71 -13.46
N THR A 346 -18.10 -18.02 -13.59
CA THR A 346 -19.17 -19.05 -13.49
C THR A 346 -19.12 -19.91 -12.24
N VAL A 347 -17.99 -19.96 -11.54
CA VAL A 347 -17.72 -20.99 -10.53
C VAL A 347 -18.68 -20.93 -9.34
N ALA A 348 -19.28 -22.08 -9.07
CA ALA A 348 -20.10 -22.34 -7.89
C ALA A 348 -19.24 -22.90 -6.73
N VAL A 349 -19.50 -22.45 -5.51
CA VAL A 349 -18.91 -23.06 -4.30
C VAL A 349 -19.69 -24.33 -3.94
N THR A 350 -19.00 -25.48 -3.97
CA THR A 350 -19.57 -26.81 -3.66
C THR A 350 -19.66 -27.06 -2.14
N GLU A 351 -20.31 -28.15 -1.71
CA GLU A 351 -20.45 -28.46 -0.29
C GLU A 351 -19.10 -28.85 0.35
N GLU A 352 -18.28 -29.63 -0.36
CA GLU A 352 -16.96 -30.10 0.10
C GLU A 352 -16.04 -28.91 0.38
N VAL A 353 -16.07 -27.89 -0.49
CA VAL A 353 -15.33 -26.64 -0.32
C VAL A 353 -15.82 -25.86 0.91
N LEU A 354 -17.12 -25.87 1.22
CA LEU A 354 -17.66 -25.27 2.45
C LEU A 354 -17.23 -26.05 3.70
N GLN A 355 -17.19 -27.38 3.63
CA GLN A 355 -16.73 -28.23 4.72
C GLN A 355 -15.24 -28.01 5.03
N GLN A 356 -14.39 -27.92 3.99
CA GLN A 356 -12.97 -27.55 4.09
C GLN A 356 -12.79 -26.16 4.72
N ARG A 357 -13.50 -25.14 4.22
CA ARG A 357 -13.48 -23.79 4.81
C ARG A 357 -13.94 -23.78 6.28
N GLN A 358 -14.93 -24.59 6.65
CA GLN A 358 -15.39 -24.70 8.03
C GLN A 358 -14.35 -25.40 8.93
N HIS A 359 -13.54 -26.32 8.41
CA HIS A 359 -12.40 -26.87 9.12
C HIS A 359 -11.30 -25.81 9.32
N GLN A 360 -10.87 -25.16 8.23
CA GLN A 360 -9.90 -24.05 8.24
C GLN A 360 -10.30 -22.94 9.23
N ALA A 361 -11.55 -22.47 9.20
CA ALA A 361 -12.04 -21.46 10.12
C ALA A 361 -12.01 -21.89 11.60
N LYS A 362 -12.11 -23.20 11.92
CA LYS A 362 -11.92 -23.70 13.30
C LYS A 362 -10.47 -23.56 13.74
N VAL A 363 -9.51 -23.89 12.86
CA VAL A 363 -8.06 -23.74 13.13
C VAL A 363 -7.72 -22.27 13.38
N TYR A 364 -8.08 -21.37 12.45
CA TYR A 364 -7.77 -19.94 12.60
C TYR A 364 -8.40 -19.30 13.85
N THR A 365 -9.56 -19.81 14.29
CA THR A 365 -10.26 -19.29 15.48
C THR A 365 -9.86 -19.95 16.80
N GLN A 366 -8.85 -20.82 16.78
CA GLN A 366 -8.18 -21.37 17.96
C GLN A 366 -6.81 -20.70 18.23
N SER A 367 -6.16 -20.15 17.20
CA SER A 367 -4.83 -19.55 17.30
C SER A 367 -4.78 -18.28 18.18
N PRO A 368 -3.70 -18.04 18.94
CA PRO A 368 -3.39 -16.72 19.51
C PRO A 368 -3.33 -15.65 18.41
N GLY A 369 -3.60 -14.38 18.75
CA GLY A 369 -3.52 -13.26 17.79
C GLY A 369 -4.66 -13.18 16.75
N ILE A 370 -5.53 -14.21 16.65
CA ILE A 370 -6.80 -14.36 15.90
C ILE A 370 -7.40 -13.13 15.17
N GLN A 371 -7.46 -11.98 15.83
CA GLN A 371 -8.09 -10.75 15.32
C GLN A 371 -7.30 -10.11 14.17
N TRP A 372 -5.96 -10.25 14.18
CA TRP A 372 -5.09 -9.69 13.16
C TRP A 372 -4.89 -10.67 12.00
N SER A 373 -4.69 -11.95 12.27
CA SER A 373 -4.57 -12.99 11.24
C SER A 373 -5.80 -13.03 10.34
N ILE A 374 -7.02 -13.09 10.89
CA ILE A 374 -8.27 -13.09 10.09
C ILE A 374 -8.42 -11.83 9.21
N ARG A 375 -7.83 -10.69 9.60
CA ARG A 375 -7.85 -9.46 8.79
C ARG A 375 -6.86 -9.50 7.63
N MET A 376 -5.64 -9.97 7.88
CA MET A 376 -4.64 -10.15 6.82
C MET A 376 -5.09 -11.22 5.83
N LEU A 377 -5.50 -12.39 6.33
CA LEU A 377 -5.99 -13.50 5.51
C LEU A 377 -7.21 -13.11 4.65
N TRP A 378 -8.13 -12.29 5.16
CA TRP A 378 -9.19 -11.70 4.34
C TRP A 378 -8.66 -10.80 3.22
N GLY A 379 -7.61 -10.02 3.50
CA GLY A 379 -6.97 -9.13 2.54
C GLY A 379 -6.54 -9.87 1.29
N ASN A 380 -5.59 -10.80 1.46
CA ASN A 380 -5.01 -11.64 0.41
C ASN A 380 -6.10 -12.47 -0.31
N VAL A 381 -7.01 -13.11 0.45
CA VAL A 381 -8.05 -13.99 -0.14
C VAL A 381 -9.07 -13.24 -1.02
N GLN A 382 -9.21 -11.93 -0.88
CA GLN A 382 -10.15 -11.10 -1.64
C GLN A 382 -9.45 -10.19 -2.68
N GLU A 383 -8.12 -10.24 -2.76
CA GLU A 383 -7.24 -9.44 -3.62
C GLU A 383 -7.63 -9.56 -5.10
N ALA A 384 -7.59 -10.77 -5.66
CA ALA A 384 -8.04 -11.05 -7.03
C ALA A 384 -9.51 -10.64 -7.30
N THR A 385 -10.36 -10.57 -6.28
CA THR A 385 -11.75 -10.08 -6.42
C THR A 385 -11.80 -8.56 -6.56
N ALA A 386 -10.89 -7.83 -5.91
CA ALA A 386 -10.73 -6.38 -6.07
C ALA A 386 -10.00 -6.02 -7.37
N LEU A 387 -8.97 -6.78 -7.76
CA LEU A 387 -8.28 -6.64 -9.05
C LEU A 387 -9.23 -6.84 -10.24
N LEU A 388 -10.10 -7.87 -10.17
CA LEU A 388 -11.17 -8.05 -11.14
C LEU A 388 -12.13 -6.85 -11.17
N THR A 389 -12.44 -6.25 -10.02
CA THR A 389 -13.28 -5.04 -9.95
C THR A 389 -12.61 -3.82 -10.62
N ALA A 390 -11.28 -3.69 -10.50
CA ALA A 390 -10.51 -2.69 -11.24
C ALA A 390 -10.59 -2.94 -12.75
N LEU A 391 -10.23 -4.14 -13.20
CA LEU A 391 -10.23 -4.53 -14.62
C LEU A 391 -11.62 -4.35 -15.25
N ASN A 392 -12.67 -4.77 -14.56
CA ASN A 392 -14.05 -4.63 -14.99
C ASN A 392 -14.53 -3.17 -15.10
N TYR A 393 -13.95 -2.25 -14.32
CA TYR A 393 -14.25 -0.82 -14.43
C TYR A 393 -13.53 -0.18 -15.62
N PHE A 394 -12.22 -0.41 -15.79
CA PHE A 394 -11.46 0.18 -16.89
C PHE A 394 -11.78 -0.43 -18.26
N TRP A 395 -12.05 -1.74 -18.33
CA TRP A 395 -12.46 -2.40 -19.57
C TRP A 395 -13.80 -1.88 -20.12
N LYS A 396 -14.70 -1.40 -19.26
CA LYS A 396 -15.93 -0.68 -19.68
C LYS A 396 -15.61 0.64 -20.41
N GLN A 397 -14.45 1.24 -20.16
CA GLN A 397 -14.00 2.51 -20.78
C GLN A 397 -13.22 2.23 -22.07
N ASP A 398 -12.23 1.34 -22.04
CA ASP A 398 -11.54 0.83 -23.23
C ASP A 398 -11.29 -0.67 -23.12
N ARG A 399 -11.88 -1.43 -24.05
CA ARG A 399 -11.83 -2.90 -24.10
C ARG A 399 -10.44 -3.48 -24.43
N ARG A 400 -9.51 -2.63 -24.86
CA ARG A 400 -8.12 -2.97 -25.19
C ARG A 400 -7.20 -2.94 -23.96
N ILE A 401 -7.66 -2.37 -22.85
CA ILE A 401 -6.91 -2.35 -21.59
C ILE A 401 -6.71 -3.79 -21.09
N VAL A 402 -5.53 -4.04 -20.53
CA VAL A 402 -5.21 -5.29 -19.81
C VAL A 402 -4.69 -4.97 -18.42
N LEU A 403 -4.98 -5.87 -17.47
CA LEU A 403 -4.39 -5.85 -16.13
C LEU A 403 -3.28 -6.91 -16.10
N LYS A 404 -2.05 -6.53 -15.78
CA LYS A 404 -0.90 -7.44 -15.69
C LYS A 404 -0.56 -7.73 -14.25
N GLU A 405 -0.37 -9.01 -13.92
CA GLU A 405 0.23 -9.43 -12.66
C GLU A 405 1.71 -9.00 -12.60
N VAL A 406 2.24 -8.66 -11.43
CA VAL A 406 3.65 -8.27 -11.25
C VAL A 406 4.18 -8.61 -9.85
N GLY A 407 5.48 -8.92 -9.79
CA GLY A 407 6.25 -9.14 -8.56
C GLY A 407 6.99 -7.89 -8.08
N MET A 408 8.22 -8.08 -7.61
CA MET A 408 9.09 -7.00 -7.12
C MET A 408 9.62 -6.13 -8.28
N CYS A 409 8.98 -4.98 -8.49
CA CYS A 409 9.46 -3.90 -9.37
C CYS A 409 10.58 -3.09 -8.72
N GLY A 410 11.39 -2.42 -9.54
CA GLY A 410 12.36 -1.42 -9.12
C GLY A 410 13.67 -1.98 -8.59
N ALA A 411 13.93 -3.28 -8.77
CA ALA A 411 15.22 -3.89 -8.46
C ALA A 411 16.35 -3.30 -9.32
N GLY A 412 16.05 -2.93 -10.57
CA GLY A 412 16.98 -2.25 -11.49
C GLY A 412 17.03 -0.72 -11.37
N LEU A 413 16.45 -0.09 -10.34
CA LEU A 413 16.55 1.37 -10.15
C LEU A 413 18.00 1.82 -9.99
N ALA A 414 18.34 2.97 -10.59
CA ALA A 414 19.67 3.59 -10.45
C ALA A 414 20.06 3.76 -8.97
N LEU A 415 19.12 4.27 -8.14
CA LEU A 415 19.21 4.43 -6.69
C LEU A 415 19.75 3.20 -5.94
N ASN A 416 19.46 1.98 -6.40
CA ASN A 416 19.94 0.75 -5.76
C ASN A 416 21.45 0.52 -5.92
N ASN A 417 22.11 1.28 -6.80
CA ASN A 417 23.55 1.23 -7.07
C ASN A 417 24.31 2.40 -6.41
N ASP A 418 23.61 3.30 -5.72
CA ASP A 418 24.22 4.45 -5.05
C ASP A 418 25.04 4.02 -3.83
N SER A 419 26.07 4.81 -3.48
CA SER A 419 26.96 4.55 -2.35
C SER A 419 26.28 4.57 -0.97
N THR A 420 25.02 5.00 -0.88
CA THR A 420 24.21 4.90 0.34
C THR A 420 23.89 3.44 0.70
N GLY A 421 23.97 2.52 -0.27
CA GLY A 421 23.65 1.10 -0.09
C GLY A 421 22.16 0.81 0.14
N LEU A 422 21.30 1.83 0.19
CA LEU A 422 19.85 1.67 0.32
C LEU A 422 19.30 0.93 -0.91
N LEU A 423 18.54 -0.13 -0.67
CA LEU A 423 17.80 -0.83 -1.72
C LEU A 423 16.31 -0.50 -1.59
N VAL A 424 15.71 -0.06 -2.68
CA VAL A 424 14.26 0.17 -2.82
C VAL A 424 13.64 -0.94 -3.68
N GLY A 425 12.36 -1.21 -3.48
CA GLY A 425 11.54 -2.04 -4.36
C GLY A 425 10.06 -1.91 -4.03
N ALA A 426 9.18 -2.27 -4.96
CA ALA A 426 7.75 -2.24 -4.72
C ALA A 426 7.05 -3.42 -5.38
N THR A 427 5.92 -3.83 -4.79
CA THR A 427 5.12 -4.97 -5.24
C THR A 427 3.67 -4.51 -5.45
N PRO A 428 3.37 -3.74 -6.51
CA PRO A 428 1.99 -3.42 -6.86
C PRO A 428 1.20 -4.71 -7.06
N ASP A 429 -0.05 -4.78 -6.60
CA ASP A 429 -0.89 -5.97 -6.78
C ASP A 429 -1.13 -6.29 -8.28
N ALA A 430 -1.12 -5.25 -9.12
CA ALA A 430 -1.06 -5.37 -10.58
C ALA A 430 -0.60 -4.07 -11.27
N LEU A 431 -0.39 -4.13 -12.58
CA LEU A 431 -0.20 -2.98 -13.48
C LEU A 431 -1.35 -2.90 -14.49
N LEU A 432 -2.06 -1.77 -14.51
CA LEU A 432 -3.03 -1.46 -15.56
C LEU A 432 -2.27 -0.89 -16.77
N VAL A 433 -2.43 -1.51 -17.94
CA VAL A 433 -1.70 -1.12 -19.16
C VAL A 433 -2.67 -0.70 -20.25
N TYR A 434 -2.45 0.52 -20.75
CA TYR A 434 -3.26 1.17 -21.76
C TYR A 434 -2.69 0.97 -23.18
N PRO A 435 -3.51 1.13 -24.24
CA PRO A 435 -3.09 0.84 -25.63
C PRO A 435 -2.10 1.84 -26.24
N ASP A 436 -1.88 2.98 -25.58
CA ASP A 436 -0.87 3.99 -25.90
C ASP A 436 0.50 3.70 -25.25
N GLY A 437 0.58 2.68 -24.38
CA GLY A 437 1.76 2.36 -23.57
C GLY A 437 1.78 3.00 -22.18
N THR A 438 0.77 3.82 -21.82
CA THR A 438 0.65 4.37 -20.46
C THR A 438 0.40 3.24 -19.45
N VAL A 439 1.02 3.36 -18.27
CA VAL A 439 0.87 2.42 -17.16
C VAL A 439 0.31 3.13 -15.93
N GLU A 440 -0.54 2.44 -15.18
CA GLU A 440 -0.86 2.78 -13.79
C GLU A 440 -0.59 1.58 -12.88
N ALA A 441 0.01 1.83 -11.71
CA ALA A 441 0.06 0.81 -10.65
C ALA A 441 -1.36 0.57 -10.10
N VAL A 442 -1.65 -0.64 -9.63
CA VAL A 442 -2.94 -1.00 -9.02
C VAL A 442 -2.70 -1.62 -7.65
N GLU A 443 -3.42 -1.10 -6.66
CA GLU A 443 -3.27 -1.41 -5.24
C GLU A 443 -4.67 -1.60 -4.60
N VAL A 444 -4.89 -2.74 -3.93
CA VAL A 444 -6.22 -3.19 -3.50
C VAL A 444 -6.34 -3.43 -1.98
N LYS A 445 -6.95 -2.46 -1.28
CA LYS A 445 -7.20 -2.57 0.17
C LYS A 445 -8.58 -3.19 0.46
N ASN A 446 -8.59 -4.50 0.71
CA ASN A 446 -9.77 -5.29 1.08
C ASN A 446 -10.16 -5.17 2.55
N HIS A 447 -11.35 -4.60 2.83
CA HIS A 447 -11.79 -4.27 4.20
C HIS A 447 -12.50 -5.44 4.92
N CYS A 448 -11.79 -5.96 5.94
CA CYS A 448 -12.23 -6.78 7.07
C CYS A 448 -13.71 -6.65 7.52
N PRO A 449 -14.71 -7.46 7.09
CA PRO A 449 -16.05 -7.36 7.68
C PRO A 449 -16.11 -7.99 9.07
N PHE A 450 -15.11 -8.76 9.48
CA PHE A 450 -15.10 -9.44 10.78
C PHE A 450 -14.48 -8.55 11.87
N LEU A 451 -15.33 -8.12 12.80
CA LEU A 451 -14.91 -7.39 14.00
C LEU A 451 -15.02 -8.30 15.23
N PRO A 452 -13.98 -8.36 16.09
CA PRO A 452 -14.05 -9.15 17.31
C PRO A 452 -15.09 -8.59 18.30
N ASN A 453 -15.83 -9.48 18.96
CA ASN A 453 -16.67 -9.15 20.10
C ASN A 453 -15.83 -9.11 21.38
N THR A 454 -14.93 -8.13 21.45
CA THR A 454 -14.23 -7.75 22.68
C THR A 454 -15.26 -7.44 23.78
N PRO A 455 -15.24 -8.14 24.93
CA PRO A 455 -16.07 -7.78 26.07
C PRO A 455 -15.80 -6.33 26.47
N ARG A 456 -16.85 -5.51 26.61
CA ARG A 456 -16.69 -4.15 27.14
C ARG A 456 -16.24 -4.24 28.60
N PRO A 457 -15.30 -3.39 29.07
CA PRO A 457 -14.95 -3.30 30.49
C PRO A 457 -16.20 -3.21 31.37
N SER A 458 -16.20 -3.96 32.47
CA SER A 458 -17.40 -4.37 33.19
C SER A 458 -18.25 -3.20 33.70
N GLY A 459 -19.55 -3.23 33.38
CA GLY A 459 -20.56 -2.33 33.94
C GLY A 459 -21.96 -2.56 33.36
N ASP A 460 -22.07 -2.65 32.04
CA ASP A 460 -23.37 -2.88 31.38
C ASP A 460 -23.73 -4.37 31.30
N LYS A 461 -24.67 -4.81 32.15
CA LYS A 461 -25.21 -6.17 32.17
C LYS A 461 -25.88 -6.60 30.84
N ARG A 462 -26.12 -5.68 29.90
CA ARG A 462 -26.64 -6.00 28.55
C ARG A 462 -25.60 -6.67 27.65
N SER A 463 -24.30 -6.60 27.95
CA SER A 463 -23.24 -7.18 27.11
C SER A 463 -23.37 -8.70 26.93
N ASN A 464 -23.87 -9.41 27.95
CA ASN A 464 -24.00 -10.88 27.96
C ASN A 464 -25.02 -11.44 26.93
N ARG A 465 -25.68 -10.60 26.11
CA ARG A 465 -26.61 -11.05 25.07
C ARG A 465 -26.01 -11.22 23.67
N VAL A 466 -24.78 -10.74 23.44
CA VAL A 466 -24.13 -10.88 22.12
C VAL A 466 -23.45 -12.24 22.03
N LYS A 467 -24.08 -13.20 21.34
CA LYS A 467 -23.49 -14.52 21.05
C LYS A 467 -22.48 -14.41 19.89
N GLY A 468 -21.44 -15.24 19.92
CA GLY A 468 -20.42 -15.35 18.87
C GLY A 468 -19.15 -14.52 19.13
N LYS A 469 -17.97 -15.09 18.87
CA LYS A 469 -16.64 -14.44 18.93
C LYS A 469 -16.55 -13.17 18.06
N PHE A 470 -17.30 -13.10 16.96
CA PHE A 470 -17.24 -12.03 15.97
C PHE A 470 -18.60 -11.39 15.71
N ARG A 471 -18.57 -10.15 15.23
CA ARG A 471 -19.70 -9.45 14.60
C ARG A 471 -19.33 -8.94 13.22
N VAL A 472 -20.34 -8.79 12.37
CA VAL A 472 -20.19 -8.09 11.09
C VAL A 472 -20.07 -6.59 11.33
N GLY A 473 -18.94 -6.02 10.91
CA GLY A 473 -18.77 -4.60 10.69
C GLY A 473 -19.18 -4.21 9.27
N ARG A 474 -19.84 -3.06 9.15
CA ARG A 474 -20.00 -2.35 7.88
C ARG A 474 -19.09 -1.12 7.94
N LEU A 475 -18.16 -1.00 6.99
CA LEU A 475 -17.27 0.14 6.87
C LEU A 475 -17.75 1.00 5.70
N GLU A 476 -18.18 2.22 6.01
CA GLU A 476 -18.42 3.24 4.99
C GLU A 476 -17.07 3.77 4.48
N PHE A 477 -16.94 3.96 3.17
CA PHE A 477 -15.71 4.48 2.59
C PHE A 477 -15.61 5.98 2.82
N SER A 478 -14.51 6.43 3.43
CA SER A 478 -14.10 7.83 3.35
C SER A 478 -13.70 8.16 1.91
N HIS A 479 -13.96 9.38 1.46
CA HIS A 479 -13.27 9.96 0.31
C HIS A 479 -11.75 10.02 0.59
N GLY A 480 -10.94 10.09 -0.46
CA GLY A 480 -9.48 10.19 -0.35
C GLY A 480 -8.73 8.89 -0.01
N VAL A 481 -7.41 8.97 -0.12
CA VAL A 481 -6.44 7.95 0.34
C VAL A 481 -5.86 8.42 1.67
N MET A 482 -5.88 7.57 2.68
CA MET A 482 -5.33 7.92 4.00
C MET A 482 -3.82 8.21 3.90
N PRO A 483 -3.27 9.24 4.57
CA PRO A 483 -1.87 9.66 4.40
C PRO A 483 -0.82 8.56 4.54
N GLN A 484 -1.02 7.58 5.43
CA GLN A 484 -0.06 6.48 5.61
C GLN A 484 0.02 5.47 4.43
N TYR A 485 -0.88 5.56 3.44
CA TYR A 485 -0.76 4.78 2.20
C TYR A 485 -0.04 5.54 1.08
N VAL A 486 0.14 6.86 1.19
CA VAL A 486 0.83 7.67 0.16
C VAL A 486 2.27 7.18 -0.09
N PRO A 487 3.10 6.85 0.94
CA PRO A 487 4.43 6.29 0.72
C PRO A 487 4.45 5.00 -0.09
N GLN A 488 3.51 4.09 0.19
CA GLN A 488 3.40 2.84 -0.55
C GLN A 488 3.19 3.14 -2.05
N VAL A 489 2.15 3.92 -2.37
CA VAL A 489 1.71 4.11 -3.75
C VAL A 489 2.66 5.01 -4.56
N MET A 490 3.34 5.95 -3.90
CA MET A 490 4.41 6.74 -4.51
C MET A 490 5.68 5.91 -4.76
N MET A 491 6.02 4.97 -3.87
CA MET A 491 7.12 4.02 -4.09
C MET A 491 6.80 3.03 -5.22
N GLU A 492 5.54 2.60 -5.37
CA GLU A 492 5.09 1.79 -6.52
C GLU A 492 5.30 2.54 -7.83
N MET A 493 4.85 3.81 -7.92
CA MET A 493 5.07 4.63 -9.12
C MET A 493 6.57 4.89 -9.39
N LEU A 494 7.40 5.06 -8.36
CA LEU A 494 8.86 5.14 -8.51
C LEU A 494 9.43 3.84 -9.13
N CYS A 495 9.07 2.68 -8.57
CA CYS A 495 9.64 1.38 -8.94
C CYS A 495 9.16 0.86 -10.30
N VAL A 496 7.92 1.14 -10.70
CA VAL A 496 7.41 0.85 -12.05
C VAL A 496 8.05 1.79 -13.09
N GLY A 497 8.56 2.94 -12.64
CA GLY A 497 9.34 3.89 -13.45
C GLY A 497 8.49 4.95 -14.16
N LYS A 498 9.15 5.73 -15.02
CA LYS A 498 8.63 6.99 -15.57
C LYS A 498 7.32 6.87 -16.38
N GLU A 499 6.95 5.69 -16.86
CA GLU A 499 5.69 5.48 -17.58
C GLU A 499 4.48 5.25 -16.67
N CYS A 500 4.72 5.03 -15.38
CA CYS A 500 3.68 5.02 -14.35
C CYS A 500 3.29 6.47 -13.99
N LYS A 501 2.22 6.99 -14.59
CA LYS A 501 1.79 8.41 -14.43
C LYS A 501 0.87 8.63 -13.24
N SER A 502 0.24 7.56 -12.77
CA SER A 502 -0.69 7.54 -11.65
C SER A 502 -0.85 6.11 -11.13
N ALA A 503 -1.58 5.95 -10.04
CA ALA A 503 -1.91 4.65 -9.48
C ALA A 503 -3.38 4.61 -9.06
N ILE A 504 -3.98 3.43 -9.21
CA ILE A 504 -5.36 3.12 -8.90
C ILE A 504 -5.43 2.42 -7.55
N VAL A 505 -6.13 3.03 -6.59
CA VAL A 505 -6.37 2.44 -5.27
C VAL A 505 -7.81 1.96 -5.18
N VAL A 506 -8.00 0.64 -5.09
CA VAL A 506 -9.33 0.00 -4.97
C VAL A 506 -9.59 -0.41 -3.52
N ARG A 507 -10.47 0.33 -2.85
CA ARG A 507 -10.93 0.01 -1.49
C ARG A 507 -12.21 -0.83 -1.59
N GLN A 508 -12.12 -2.14 -1.37
CA GLN A 508 -13.25 -3.06 -1.52
C GLN A 508 -13.79 -3.53 -0.15
N SER A 509 -15.11 -3.78 -0.09
CA SER A 509 -15.84 -4.27 1.09
C SER A 509 -16.76 -5.43 0.70
N ALA A 510 -17.02 -6.37 1.61
CA ALA A 510 -17.99 -7.45 1.40
C ALA A 510 -19.44 -6.96 1.24
N LEU A 511 -19.75 -5.76 1.76
CA LEU A 511 -21.12 -5.30 2.01
C LEU A 511 -21.47 -3.95 1.36
N ASN A 512 -20.45 -3.17 0.99
CA ASN A 512 -20.62 -1.82 0.44
C ASN A 512 -20.15 -1.72 -1.03
N GLY A 513 -19.62 -2.79 -1.62
CA GLY A 513 -19.04 -2.75 -2.96
C GLY A 513 -17.59 -2.29 -2.92
N ALA A 514 -17.20 -1.39 -3.83
CA ALA A 514 -15.84 -0.84 -3.87
C ALA A 514 -15.79 0.65 -4.20
N LEU A 515 -14.81 1.35 -3.65
CA LEU A 515 -14.43 2.70 -4.02
C LEU A 515 -13.14 2.63 -4.84
N ILE A 516 -13.17 3.15 -6.07
CA ILE A 516 -12.01 3.25 -6.95
C ILE A 516 -11.52 4.70 -6.93
N LEU A 517 -10.25 4.87 -6.58
CA LEU A 517 -9.56 6.15 -6.48
C LEU A 517 -8.37 6.17 -7.44
N ARG A 518 -7.97 7.36 -7.91
CA ARG A 518 -6.68 7.59 -8.58
C ARG A 518 -5.86 8.61 -7.79
N ILE A 519 -4.58 8.31 -7.61
CA ILE A 519 -3.56 9.25 -7.14
C ILE A 519 -2.55 9.47 -8.27
N HIS A 520 -2.23 10.72 -8.58
CA HIS A 520 -1.24 11.05 -9.60
C HIS A 520 0.19 10.96 -9.05
N ARG A 521 1.14 10.65 -9.93
CA ARG A 521 2.56 10.74 -9.65
C ARG A 521 2.93 12.17 -9.26
N ASP A 522 3.66 12.33 -8.16
CA ASP A 522 4.17 13.61 -7.69
C ASP A 522 5.69 13.44 -7.44
N ASP A 523 6.50 13.78 -8.46
CA ASP A 523 7.95 13.53 -8.40
C ASP A 523 8.66 14.41 -7.35
N GLU A 524 8.11 15.58 -7.00
CA GLU A 524 8.61 16.39 -5.87
C GLU A 524 8.43 15.62 -4.56
N TRP A 525 7.26 15.00 -4.34
CA TRP A 525 7.01 14.17 -3.16
C TRP A 525 7.88 12.88 -3.16
N ILE A 526 8.05 12.24 -4.31
CA ILE A 526 8.91 11.05 -4.46
C ILE A 526 10.38 11.38 -4.12
N ASN A 527 10.88 12.56 -4.52
CA ASN A 527 12.25 12.99 -4.19
C ASN A 527 12.42 13.25 -2.69
N GLU A 528 11.44 13.87 -2.01
CA GLU A 528 11.46 13.99 -0.55
C GLU A 528 11.41 12.61 0.14
N MET A 529 10.59 11.68 -0.34
CA MET A 529 10.58 10.30 0.17
C MET A 529 11.95 9.63 0.04
N VAL A 530 12.62 9.75 -1.12
CA VAL A 530 13.96 9.16 -1.31
C VAL A 530 14.98 9.78 -0.34
N TYR A 531 14.96 11.11 -0.15
CA TYR A 531 15.81 11.78 0.84
C TYR A 531 15.62 11.22 2.25
N TRP A 532 14.36 11.13 2.73
CA TRP A 532 14.07 10.64 4.08
C TRP A 532 14.39 9.14 4.27
N LEU A 533 14.26 8.32 3.22
CA LEU A 533 14.68 6.91 3.26
C LEU A 533 16.20 6.74 3.25
N GLN A 534 16.93 7.56 2.48
CA GLN A 534 18.40 7.61 2.52
C GLN A 534 18.88 8.02 3.91
N ARG A 535 18.32 9.12 4.46
CA ARG A 535 18.62 9.62 5.81
C ARG A 535 18.41 8.55 6.89
N PHE A 536 17.30 7.80 6.83
CA PHE A 536 17.01 6.69 7.75
C PHE A 536 18.02 5.55 7.64
N HIS A 537 18.44 5.23 6.41
CA HIS A 537 19.41 4.18 6.14
C HIS A 537 20.81 4.57 6.63
N GLU A 538 21.22 5.81 6.42
CA GLU A 538 22.52 6.35 6.85
C GLU A 538 22.61 6.51 8.37
N GLU A 539 21.61 7.12 9.03
CA GLU A 539 21.67 7.39 10.47
C GLU A 539 21.51 6.13 11.34
N TYR A 540 20.68 5.17 10.91
CA TYR A 540 20.31 4.03 11.76
C TYR A 540 20.85 2.72 11.21
N VAL A 541 20.55 2.39 9.95
CA VAL A 541 20.85 1.06 9.40
C VAL A 541 22.35 0.84 9.19
N GLN A 542 23.06 1.80 8.60
CA GLN A 542 24.51 1.72 8.38
C GLN A 542 25.30 1.74 9.70
N LEU A 543 24.86 2.54 10.68
CA LEU A 543 25.53 2.63 11.99
C LEU A 543 25.17 1.48 12.94
N ASN A 544 24.19 0.64 12.59
CA ASN A 544 23.61 -0.38 13.48
C ASN A 544 23.13 0.21 14.83
N ASP A 545 22.54 1.40 14.77
CA ASP A 545 21.92 2.08 15.92
C ASP A 545 20.40 2.16 15.72
N PRO A 546 19.56 1.49 16.54
CA PRO A 546 18.11 1.47 16.34
C PRO A 546 17.48 2.86 16.50
N PRO A 547 16.54 3.27 15.62
CA PRO A 547 16.01 4.63 15.60
C PRO A 547 15.29 5.01 16.92
N PRO A 548 15.58 6.18 17.51
CA PRO A 548 14.89 6.67 18.69
C PRO A 548 13.43 7.04 18.37
N PRO A 549 12.53 7.08 19.37
CA PRO A 549 11.15 7.54 19.15
C PRO A 549 11.10 8.94 18.51
N ASN A 550 10.17 9.16 17.59
CA ASN A 550 9.98 10.41 16.86
C ASN A 550 11.20 10.91 16.06
N PHE A 551 12.16 10.05 15.71
CA PHE A 551 13.47 10.37 15.11
C PHE A 551 13.55 11.62 14.18
N PHE A 552 12.72 11.74 13.14
CA PHE A 552 12.72 12.94 12.27
C PHE A 552 11.85 14.11 12.78
N TYR A 553 10.84 13.85 13.62
CA TYR A 553 9.92 14.87 14.15
C TYR A 553 10.54 15.67 15.30
N GLU A 554 11.37 15.03 16.12
CA GLU A 554 12.08 15.65 17.26
C GLU A 554 13.59 15.80 16.99
N SER A 555 14.00 15.82 15.71
CA SER A 555 15.39 16.01 15.28
C SER A 555 16.05 17.27 15.87
N ASP A 556 17.24 17.10 16.46
CA ASP A 556 18.09 18.19 16.96
C ASP A 556 18.59 19.11 15.82
N ASN A 557 18.69 18.61 14.58
CA ASN A 557 18.93 19.45 13.42
C ASN A 557 17.64 20.21 13.06
N ASP A 558 17.63 21.53 13.34
CA ASP A 558 16.54 22.46 13.03
C ASP A 558 16.13 22.45 11.54
N VAL A 559 17.08 22.23 10.62
CA VAL A 559 16.84 22.21 9.18
C VAL A 559 16.08 20.93 8.78
N ASP A 560 16.56 19.76 9.21
CA ASP A 560 15.87 18.49 8.98
C ASP A 560 14.49 18.48 9.65
N ARG A 561 14.38 18.94 10.90
CA ARG A 561 13.09 19.03 11.61
C ARG A 561 12.08 19.90 10.85
N SER A 562 12.51 21.06 10.36
CA SER A 562 11.66 21.97 9.56
C SER A 562 11.26 21.36 8.21
N ARG A 563 12.20 20.69 7.51
CA ARG A 563 11.93 19.99 6.25
C ARG A 563 10.96 18.82 6.44
N TYR A 564 11.11 18.04 7.51
CA TYR A 564 10.23 16.91 7.81
C TYR A 564 8.80 17.37 8.13
N HIS A 565 8.63 18.46 8.90
CA HIS A 565 7.31 19.08 9.08
C HIS A 565 6.69 19.52 7.73
N ALA A 566 7.48 20.11 6.82
CA ALA A 566 7.02 20.49 5.50
C ALA A 566 6.61 19.28 4.63
N PHE A 567 7.33 18.16 4.72
CA PHE A 567 7.02 16.89 4.06
C PHE A 567 5.73 16.24 4.61
N LEU A 568 5.49 16.31 5.93
CA LEU A 568 4.23 15.87 6.54
C LEU A 568 3.05 16.74 6.08
N GLU A 569 3.20 18.07 6.02
CA GLU A 569 2.18 18.97 5.44
C GLU A 569 1.97 18.72 3.94
N PHE A 570 3.02 18.42 3.18
CA PHE A 570 2.91 18.04 1.76
C PHE A 570 2.09 16.77 1.60
N THR A 571 2.35 15.75 2.41
CA THR A 571 1.59 14.49 2.43
C THR A 571 0.10 14.73 2.70
N LYS A 572 -0.27 15.64 3.61
CA LYS A 572 -1.67 16.05 3.81
C LYS A 572 -2.27 16.73 2.59
N ARG A 573 -1.54 17.62 1.91
CA ARG A 573 -2.01 18.27 0.67
C ARG A 573 -2.27 17.27 -0.45
N LEU A 574 -1.63 16.09 -0.46
CA LEU A 574 -1.91 15.04 -1.45
C LEU A 574 -3.27 14.35 -1.24
N GLU A 575 -3.78 14.25 0.00
CA GLU A 575 -5.11 13.64 0.26
C GLU A 575 -6.23 14.39 -0.49
N SER A 576 -6.11 15.71 -0.64
CA SER A 576 -7.06 16.52 -1.42
C SER A 576 -6.84 16.51 -2.94
N LYS A 577 -5.71 15.96 -3.44
CA LYS A 577 -5.46 15.74 -4.88
C LYS A 577 -6.02 14.41 -5.41
N VAL A 578 -6.58 13.54 -4.55
CA VAL A 578 -7.04 12.20 -4.94
C VAL A 578 -8.35 12.27 -5.74
N GLU A 579 -8.31 11.79 -6.99
CA GLU A 579 -9.49 11.65 -7.84
C GLU A 579 -10.37 10.47 -7.35
N THR A 580 -11.68 10.68 -7.24
CA THR A 580 -12.65 9.59 -6.99
C THR A 580 -13.28 9.16 -8.31
N LEU A 581 -12.83 8.02 -8.85
CA LEU A 581 -13.23 7.51 -10.15
C LEU A 581 -14.60 6.83 -10.17
N ALA A 582 -14.90 6.03 -9.15
CA ALA A 582 -16.19 5.35 -9.03
C ALA A 582 -16.48 4.83 -7.62
N HIS A 583 -17.78 4.75 -7.30
CA HIS A 583 -18.29 3.90 -6.22
C HIS A 583 -19.08 2.74 -6.84
N VAL A 584 -18.45 1.58 -6.99
CA VAL A 584 -19.04 0.36 -7.59
C VAL A 584 -20.04 -0.28 -6.61
N PRO A 585 -21.32 -0.46 -6.98
CA PRO A 585 -22.32 -1.13 -6.14
C PRO A 585 -21.94 -2.57 -5.77
N ASN A 586 -22.36 -3.06 -4.59
CA ASN A 586 -22.00 -4.40 -4.10
C ASN A 586 -22.59 -5.56 -4.94
N ASP A 587 -23.60 -5.27 -5.75
CA ASP A 587 -24.23 -6.16 -6.74
C ASP A 587 -23.61 -6.05 -8.15
N GLU A 588 -22.84 -5.00 -8.44
CA GLU A 588 -21.94 -4.95 -9.60
C GLU A 588 -20.58 -5.61 -9.34
N VAL A 589 -20.11 -5.67 -8.09
CA VAL A 589 -18.87 -6.40 -7.75
C VAL A 589 -19.04 -7.89 -8.08
N GLN A 590 -18.25 -8.34 -9.06
CA GLN A 590 -18.25 -9.73 -9.51
C GLN A 590 -17.58 -10.63 -8.46
N ARG A 591 -18.27 -11.72 -8.09
CA ARG A 591 -17.86 -12.62 -7.00
C ARG A 591 -18.32 -14.04 -7.29
N ALA A 592 -17.70 -15.04 -6.65
CA ALA A 592 -18.15 -16.43 -6.72
C ALA A 592 -19.63 -16.57 -6.29
N VAL A 593 -20.31 -17.56 -6.85
CA VAL A 593 -21.73 -17.83 -6.57
C VAL A 593 -21.85 -19.03 -5.64
N GLY A 594 -22.73 -18.95 -4.66
CA GLY A 594 -23.10 -20.09 -3.84
C GLY A 594 -24.30 -20.81 -4.42
N THR A 595 -24.14 -22.06 -4.86
CA THR A 595 -25.28 -22.94 -5.20
C THR A 595 -25.89 -23.57 -3.95
N PHE A 596 -25.06 -23.86 -2.93
CA PHE A 596 -25.50 -24.53 -1.72
C PHE A 596 -26.18 -23.58 -0.70
N PRO A 597 -27.27 -23.97 -0.02
CA PRO A 597 -27.90 -23.19 1.03
C PRO A 597 -26.93 -22.86 2.19
N GLY A 598 -26.58 -21.57 2.32
CA GLY A 598 -25.63 -21.09 3.33
C GLY A 598 -24.26 -20.69 2.77
N ALA A 599 -23.94 -21.04 1.53
CA ALA A 599 -22.74 -20.57 0.81
C ALA A 599 -22.66 -19.03 0.65
N THR A 600 -23.78 -18.34 0.88
CA THR A 600 -23.89 -16.88 0.90
C THR A 600 -23.62 -16.25 2.26
N ASN A 601 -23.46 -17.02 3.34
CA ASN A 601 -23.34 -16.48 4.70
C ASN A 601 -21.89 -16.15 5.06
N LEU A 602 -21.67 -15.00 5.69
CA LEU A 602 -20.36 -14.58 6.21
C LEU A 602 -19.85 -15.47 7.37
N PHE A 603 -20.69 -16.34 7.94
CA PHE A 603 -20.35 -17.22 9.07
C PHE A 603 -20.74 -18.68 8.79
N LEU A 604 -19.76 -19.58 8.91
CA LEU A 604 -19.88 -21.01 8.61
C LEU A 604 -20.51 -21.83 9.77
N ASP A 605 -20.80 -21.19 10.90
CA ASP A 605 -21.57 -21.74 12.03
C ASP A 605 -22.99 -22.16 11.63
N SER A 606 -23.51 -21.55 10.57
CA SER A 606 -24.91 -21.61 10.14
C SER A 606 -25.22 -22.76 9.17
N LEU A 607 -24.21 -23.56 8.78
CA LEU A 607 -24.40 -24.70 7.88
C LEU A 607 -25.27 -25.79 8.55
N PRO A 608 -26.33 -26.32 7.89
CA PRO A 608 -27.23 -27.27 8.52
C PRO A 608 -26.55 -28.59 8.91
N ARG A 609 -26.57 -28.94 10.20
CA ARG A 609 -26.02 -30.22 10.74
C ARG A 609 -26.73 -31.51 10.24
N ARG A 610 -27.59 -31.44 9.22
CA ARG A 610 -28.54 -32.51 8.84
C ARG A 610 -28.26 -33.23 7.51
N VAL A 611 -27.16 -32.90 6.83
CA VAL A 611 -26.70 -33.63 5.62
C VAL A 611 -25.62 -34.69 5.96
N PHE A 612 -25.06 -34.63 7.18
CA PHE A 612 -23.98 -35.50 7.65
C PHE A 612 -24.51 -36.82 8.26
N ARG A 613 -25.01 -37.72 7.41
CA ARG A 613 -25.36 -39.11 7.77
C ARG A 613 -25.07 -40.07 6.63
#